data_AF-H2MMB6-F1
#
_entry.id   AF-H2MMB6-F1
#
_cell.length_a   1.000
_cell.length_b   1.000
_cell.length_c   1.000
_cell.angle_alpha   90.00
_cell.angle_beta   90.00
_cell.angle_gamma   90.00
#
_symmetry.space_group_name_H-M   'P 1'
#
loop_
_entity.id
_entity.type
_entity.pdbx_description
1 polymer ?
#
loop_
_entity_poly.entity_id
_entity_poly.type
_entity_poly.pdbx_seq_one_letter_code
_entity_poly.pdbx_strand_id
1 'polypeptide(L)'
;MGEFASGAPGQITVYSIQGCPHCVQAKATLGRLGVPVHDVDVGSHSEVRAKLKELTGRSSVPQIFFNSVYVGGNEELQKLAPEELQRLVSVVQTEPLPADALPLPDKNPSERSDQETDNAAELSLLLREMILKLFSDHLSADGKSVDYKGMSANPAFERYCDLAIQLQRVELLSLSREEKLAFFINIYNALVIHGYLRLGAPTNWWHRYRFFNYVSYLIGGEVFTLQDIENGVLRGNRKGVAQLRRPFSKTDPRLQVALPDVEPLIHFALNCGAKGCPPIKTYTPQDIDSQLRTAAEAFLENDDACVVDSGKGEVQLSQIFKWYRADFGGTDEKLLKWVLDHMSDSPKKTSLQGILSGGKTKVSFLPYDWSSNSSH
;
A
#
# COMPACT_ATOMS: atom_id res chain seq x y z
N MET A 1 37.77 -26.20 26.06
CA MET A 1 37.56 -26.16 24.60
C MET A 1 36.16 -25.57 24.42
N GLY A 2 35.99 -24.26 24.49
CA GLY A 2 36.37 -23.29 23.46
C GLY A 2 35.06 -22.81 22.83
N GLU A 3 34.37 -21.88 23.48
CA GLU A 3 33.16 -21.22 22.99
C GLU A 3 33.50 -20.43 21.72
N PHE A 4 32.99 -20.84 20.57
CA PHE A 4 33.02 -20.02 19.37
C PHE A 4 31.88 -18.99 19.47
N ALA A 5 32.24 -17.76 19.84
CA ALA A 5 31.37 -16.62 19.64
C ALA A 5 31.10 -16.47 18.13
N SER A 6 29.85 -16.65 17.71
CA SER A 6 29.44 -16.41 16.32
C SER A 6 29.46 -14.90 16.07
N GLY A 7 30.59 -14.37 15.61
CA GLY A 7 30.67 -12.98 15.14
C GLY A 7 29.83 -12.78 13.88
N ALA A 8 29.28 -11.58 13.70
CA ALA A 8 28.59 -11.20 12.47
C ALA A 8 29.54 -11.32 11.27
N PRO A 9 29.06 -11.71 10.07
CA PRO A 9 29.90 -11.77 8.88
C PRO A 9 30.52 -10.40 8.61
N GLY A 10 31.76 -10.37 8.11
CA GLY A 10 32.40 -9.13 7.71
C GLY A 10 31.59 -8.40 6.63
N GLN A 11 31.61 -7.07 6.68
CA GLN A 11 30.85 -6.23 5.77
C GLN A 11 31.59 -4.93 5.42
N ILE A 12 31.23 -4.35 4.29
CA ILE A 12 31.60 -2.98 3.94
C ILE A 12 30.46 -2.07 4.39
N THR A 13 30.74 -1.02 5.15
CA THR A 13 29.74 -0.03 5.57
C THR A 13 29.98 1.30 4.86
N VAL A 14 28.95 1.83 4.21
CA VAL A 14 28.96 3.12 3.52
C VAL A 14 27.99 4.06 4.21
N TYR A 15 28.52 5.09 4.88
CA TYR A 15 27.69 6.16 5.44
C TYR A 15 27.42 7.21 4.37
N SER A 16 26.15 7.41 4.02
CA SER A 16 25.72 8.23 2.88
C SER A 16 24.61 9.22 3.23
N ILE A 17 24.30 10.14 2.32
CA ILE A 17 23.09 10.97 2.37
C ILE A 17 22.34 10.85 1.04
N GLN A 18 21.02 11.03 1.07
CA GLN A 18 20.19 11.02 -0.14
C GLN A 18 20.61 12.13 -1.12
N GLY A 19 20.65 11.78 -2.41
CA GLY A 19 20.96 12.72 -3.49
C GLY A 19 22.44 13.05 -3.67
N CYS A 20 23.36 12.43 -2.90
CA CYS A 20 24.80 12.66 -3.07
C CYS A 20 25.39 11.84 -4.24
N PRO A 21 25.90 12.48 -5.31
CA PRO A 21 26.45 11.76 -6.46
C PRO A 21 27.67 10.88 -6.11
N HIS A 22 28.51 11.33 -5.18
CA HIS A 22 29.68 10.59 -4.72
C HIS A 22 29.30 9.33 -3.92
N CYS A 23 28.18 9.34 -3.21
CA CYS A 23 27.68 8.16 -2.50
C CYS A 23 27.18 7.10 -3.49
N VAL A 24 26.47 7.51 -4.54
CA VAL A 24 26.01 6.61 -5.61
C VAL A 24 27.20 5.97 -6.32
N GLN A 25 28.22 6.76 -6.67
CA GLN A 25 29.42 6.25 -7.35
C GLN A 25 30.21 5.26 -6.49
N ALA A 26 30.35 5.54 -5.19
CA ALA A 26 31.03 4.64 -4.26
C ALA A 26 30.31 3.29 -4.15
N LYS A 27 28.98 3.30 -3.95
CA LYS A 27 28.16 2.07 -3.87
C LYS A 27 28.25 1.23 -5.15
N ALA A 28 28.19 1.88 -6.32
CA ALA A 28 28.32 1.19 -7.61
C ALA A 28 29.71 0.54 -7.78
N THR A 29 30.76 1.13 -7.21
CA THR A 29 32.12 0.56 -7.23
C THR A 29 32.24 -0.63 -6.30
N LEU A 30 31.71 -0.51 -5.08
CA LEU A 30 31.77 -1.54 -4.05
C LEU A 30 30.86 -2.75 -4.37
N GLY A 31 29.70 -2.52 -5.00
CA GLY A 31 28.77 -3.59 -5.39
C GLY A 31 29.35 -4.57 -6.42
N ARG A 32 30.44 -4.21 -7.11
CA ARG A 32 31.15 -5.11 -8.04
C ARG A 32 32.14 -6.05 -7.36
N LEU A 33 32.37 -5.88 -6.05
CA LEU A 33 33.39 -6.63 -5.29
C LEU A 33 32.87 -7.97 -4.75
N GLY A 34 31.57 -8.26 -4.89
CA GLY A 34 30.98 -9.54 -4.47
C GLY A 34 31.00 -9.78 -2.96
N VAL A 35 31.12 -8.72 -2.16
CA VAL A 35 31.05 -8.76 -0.69
C VAL A 35 29.87 -7.92 -0.18
N PRO A 36 29.30 -8.23 1.01
CA PRO A 36 28.18 -7.47 1.56
C PRO A 36 28.52 -5.99 1.71
N VAL A 37 27.73 -5.12 1.09
CA VAL A 37 27.82 -3.66 1.23
C VAL A 37 26.58 -3.16 1.94
N HIS A 38 26.76 -2.59 3.11
CA HIS A 38 25.72 -2.01 3.96
C HIS A 38 25.72 -0.49 3.81
N ASP A 39 24.58 0.09 3.47
CA ASP A 39 24.42 1.53 3.34
C ASP A 39 23.69 2.09 4.57
N VAL A 40 24.27 3.11 5.19
CA VAL A 40 23.72 3.80 6.36
C VAL A 40 23.43 5.25 5.99
N ASP A 41 22.15 5.60 5.86
CA ASP A 41 21.73 6.98 5.62
C ASP A 41 21.86 7.82 6.90
N VAL A 42 22.84 8.72 6.90
CA VAL A 42 23.12 9.63 8.01
C VAL A 42 22.43 10.99 7.86
N GLY A 43 21.61 11.17 6.82
CA GLY A 43 20.84 12.40 6.60
C GLY A 43 19.79 12.64 7.67
N SER A 44 19.16 11.58 8.17
CA SER A 44 18.12 11.61 9.22
C SER A 44 18.63 11.27 10.64
N HIS A 45 19.90 10.85 10.77
CA HIS A 45 20.49 10.36 12.03
C HIS A 45 21.66 11.24 12.48
N SER A 46 21.33 12.34 13.18
CA SER A 46 22.30 13.39 13.58
C SER A 46 23.41 12.87 14.52
N GLU A 47 23.08 11.88 15.34
CA GLU A 47 23.93 11.21 16.32
C GLU A 47 25.00 10.32 15.65
N VAL A 48 24.63 9.58 14.60
CA VAL A 48 25.58 8.77 13.82
C VAL A 48 26.57 9.68 13.09
N ARG A 49 26.08 10.80 12.53
CA ARG A 49 26.93 11.80 11.88
C ARG A 49 27.93 12.46 12.84
N ALA A 50 27.52 12.74 14.08
CA ALA A 50 28.41 13.29 15.10
C ALA A 50 29.53 12.30 15.47
N LYS A 51 29.18 11.03 15.67
CA LYS A 51 30.14 9.97 15.99
C LYS A 51 31.12 9.68 14.85
N LEU A 52 30.65 9.71 13.60
CA LEU A 52 31.52 9.60 12.42
C LEU A 52 32.54 10.72 12.33
N LYS A 53 32.12 11.95 12.63
CA LYS A 53 33.02 13.11 12.65
C LYS A 53 34.07 12.99 13.76
N GLU A 54 33.70 12.46 14.91
CA GLU A 54 34.64 12.20 16.01
C GLU A 54 35.68 11.14 15.64
N LEU A 55 35.27 10.06 14.98
CA LEU A 55 36.15 8.94 14.63
C LEU A 55 37.05 9.21 13.42
N THR A 56 36.52 9.87 12.39
CA THR A 56 37.24 10.06 11.10
C THR A 56 37.81 11.47 10.94
N GLY A 57 37.39 12.41 11.79
CA GLY A 57 37.69 13.84 11.63
C GLY A 57 36.94 14.51 10.47
N ARG A 58 36.13 13.78 9.69
CA ARG A 58 35.46 14.29 8.48
C ARG A 58 33.94 14.37 8.66
N SER A 59 33.34 15.41 8.10
CA SER A 59 31.88 15.63 8.06
C SER A 59 31.26 15.37 6.68
N SER A 60 32.09 15.12 5.68
CA SER A 60 31.70 14.81 4.30
C SER A 60 31.27 13.35 4.16
N VAL A 61 30.36 13.09 3.23
CA VAL A 61 29.94 11.75 2.80
C VAL A 61 30.31 11.53 1.32
N PRO A 62 30.51 10.29 0.86
CA PRO A 62 30.44 9.04 1.63
C PRO A 62 31.60 8.88 2.62
N GLN A 63 31.39 8.11 3.69
CA GLN A 63 32.46 7.59 4.55
C GLN A 63 32.41 6.07 4.52
N ILE A 64 33.50 5.44 4.10
CA ILE A 64 33.54 4.03 3.72
C ILE A 64 34.44 3.27 4.68
N PHE A 65 33.93 2.16 5.19
CA PHE A 65 34.63 1.26 6.09
C PHE A 65 34.59 -0.16 5.55
N PHE A 66 35.71 -0.87 5.65
CA PHE A 66 35.79 -2.31 5.44
C PHE A 66 36.00 -2.94 6.83
N ASN A 67 34.96 -3.58 7.38
CA ASN A 67 34.89 -3.88 8.81
C ASN A 67 35.16 -2.62 9.65
N SER A 68 36.23 -2.59 10.45
CA SER A 68 36.66 -1.42 11.25
C SER A 68 37.69 -0.53 10.54
N VAL A 69 38.12 -0.88 9.32
CA VAL A 69 39.14 -0.13 8.57
C VAL A 69 38.50 1.03 7.82
N TYR A 70 38.81 2.25 8.23
CA TYR A 70 38.36 3.46 7.53
C TYR A 70 39.16 3.70 6.24
N VAL A 71 38.46 3.74 5.10
CA VAL A 71 39.06 3.94 3.77
C VAL A 71 39.02 5.39 3.31
N GLY A 72 38.02 6.16 3.75
CA GLY A 72 37.82 7.54 3.29
C GLY A 72 36.50 7.73 2.55
N GLY A 73 36.47 8.69 1.63
CA GLY A 73 35.32 8.94 0.77
C GLY A 73 35.47 8.31 -0.61
N ASN A 74 34.64 8.76 -1.55
CA ASN A 74 34.63 8.23 -2.91
C ASN A 74 35.98 8.46 -3.62
N GLU A 75 36.61 9.62 -3.44
CA GLU A 75 37.90 9.88 -4.08
C GLU A 75 38.99 8.94 -3.59
N GLU A 76 39.08 8.71 -2.27
CA GLU A 76 40.04 7.77 -1.70
C GLU A 76 39.78 6.35 -2.19
N LEU A 77 38.52 5.91 -2.24
CA LEU A 77 38.14 4.61 -2.78
C LEU A 77 38.62 4.43 -4.23
N GLN A 78 38.42 5.43 -5.10
CA GLN A 78 38.84 5.36 -6.51
C GLN A 78 40.37 5.39 -6.68
N LYS A 79 41.10 5.93 -5.68
CA LYS A 79 42.58 6.02 -5.69
C LYS A 79 43.26 4.78 -5.12
N LEU A 80 42.51 3.81 -4.56
CA LEU A 80 43.09 2.59 -4.02
C LEU A 80 43.74 1.76 -5.13
N ALA A 81 44.95 1.27 -4.86
CA ALA A 81 45.59 0.28 -5.72
C ALA A 81 44.75 -1.02 -5.72
N PRO A 82 44.63 -1.72 -6.87
CA PRO A 82 43.87 -2.98 -6.94
C PRO A 82 44.30 -4.03 -5.91
N GLU A 83 45.61 -4.11 -5.63
CA GLU A 83 46.19 -5.01 -4.63
C GLU A 83 45.71 -4.70 -3.21
N GLU A 84 45.62 -3.41 -2.87
CA GLU A 84 45.15 -2.95 -1.56
C GLU A 84 43.64 -3.16 -1.41
N LEU A 85 42.87 -2.88 -2.46
CA LEU A 85 41.44 -3.15 -2.47
C LEU A 85 41.15 -4.65 -2.30
N GLN A 86 41.92 -5.52 -2.95
CA GLN A 86 41.77 -6.97 -2.82
C GLN A 86 42.15 -7.47 -1.42
N ARG A 87 43.13 -6.86 -0.76
CA ARG A 87 43.45 -7.15 0.65
C ARG A 87 42.29 -6.78 1.58
N LEU A 88 41.72 -5.58 1.42
CA LEU A 88 40.56 -5.14 2.21
C LEU A 88 39.33 -6.04 2.00
N VAL A 89 39.07 -6.46 0.76
CA VAL A 89 38.02 -7.45 0.45
C VAL A 89 38.30 -8.79 1.12
N SER A 90 39.56 -9.25 1.11
CA SER A 90 39.95 -10.50 1.77
C SER A 90 39.71 -10.43 3.28
N VAL A 91 40.07 -9.33 3.93
CA VAL A 91 39.79 -9.08 5.36
C VAL A 91 38.29 -9.19 5.66
N VAL A 92 37.45 -8.56 4.84
CA VAL A 92 35.98 -8.63 4.98
C VAL A 92 35.45 -10.07 4.82
N GLN A 93 36.08 -10.90 3.99
CA GLN A 93 35.67 -12.28 3.76
C GLN A 93 36.19 -13.26 4.82
N THR A 94 37.37 -13.00 5.40
CA THR A 94 38.04 -13.94 6.33
C THR A 94 37.86 -13.58 7.79
N GLU A 95 37.60 -12.32 8.11
CA GLU A 95 37.50 -11.84 9.49
C GLU A 95 36.06 -11.43 9.83
N PRO A 96 35.52 -11.89 10.98
CA PRO A 96 34.22 -11.44 11.46
C PRO A 96 34.27 -9.96 11.84
N LEU A 97 33.11 -9.29 11.80
CA LEU A 97 33.03 -7.89 12.17
C LEU A 97 33.54 -7.68 13.62
N PRO A 98 34.54 -6.81 13.84
CA PRO A 98 35.06 -6.55 15.18
C PRO A 98 34.00 -5.99 16.13
N ALA A 99 34.08 -6.34 17.42
CA ALA A 99 33.12 -5.89 18.44
C ALA A 99 33.14 -4.37 18.69
N ASP A 100 34.18 -3.68 18.24
CA ASP A 100 34.36 -2.23 18.29
C ASP A 100 33.95 -1.50 17.00
N ALA A 101 33.50 -2.23 15.97
CA ALA A 101 32.94 -1.63 14.78
C ALA A 101 31.77 -0.71 15.14
N LEU A 102 31.70 0.45 14.49
CA LEU A 102 30.64 1.44 14.71
C LEU A 102 29.28 0.74 14.74
N PRO A 103 28.49 0.89 15.83
CA PRO A 103 27.20 0.25 15.91
C PRO A 103 26.35 0.75 14.75
N LEU A 104 25.85 -0.20 13.95
CA LEU A 104 24.76 0.08 13.03
C LEU A 104 23.60 0.60 13.88
N PRO A 105 22.86 1.65 13.46
CA PRO A 105 21.62 1.99 14.13
C PRO A 105 20.77 0.72 14.19
N ASP A 106 20.31 0.34 15.40
CA ASP A 106 19.63 -0.93 15.66
C ASP A 106 18.58 -1.20 14.57
N LYS A 107 18.83 -2.20 13.74
CA LYS A 107 17.77 -2.79 12.92
C LYS A 107 16.86 -3.54 13.87
N ASN A 108 15.59 -3.14 13.92
CA ASN A 108 14.55 -3.99 14.50
C ASN A 108 14.66 -5.40 13.88
N PRO A 109 14.37 -6.49 14.61
CA PRO A 109 14.72 -7.86 14.23
C PRO A 109 13.99 -8.45 12.99
N SER A 110 13.42 -7.65 12.09
CA SER A 110 12.53 -8.09 11.02
C SER A 110 13.15 -8.15 9.62
N GLU A 111 14.45 -7.94 9.43
CA GLU A 111 15.05 -8.06 8.10
C GLU A 111 15.97 -9.29 7.99
N ARG A 112 15.42 -10.38 7.47
CA ARG A 112 16.18 -11.45 6.79
C ARG A 112 15.92 -11.41 5.29
N SER A 113 17.03 -11.53 4.56
CA SER A 113 17.23 -11.94 3.17
C SER A 113 16.57 -11.14 2.05
N ASP A 114 17.41 -10.43 1.30
CA ASP A 114 17.48 -10.39 -0.17
C ASP A 114 16.25 -10.93 -0.93
N GLN A 115 15.19 -10.12 -0.98
CA GLN A 115 14.21 -10.09 -2.07
C GLN A 115 13.85 -8.61 -2.32
N GLU A 116 14.38 -8.02 -3.38
CA GLU A 116 14.07 -6.66 -3.86
C GLU A 116 12.63 -6.54 -4.43
N THR A 117 11.67 -7.30 -3.90
CA THR A 117 10.26 -7.28 -4.33
C THR A 117 9.23 -7.01 -3.21
N ASP A 118 9.61 -6.87 -1.92
CA ASP A 118 8.62 -6.76 -0.82
C ASP A 118 8.23 -5.34 -0.36
N ASN A 119 8.79 -4.25 -0.89
CA ASN A 119 8.54 -2.91 -0.30
C ASN A 119 7.12 -2.35 -0.57
N ALA A 120 6.49 -2.67 -1.71
CA ALA A 120 5.19 -2.05 -2.07
C ALA A 120 4.04 -2.55 -1.19
N ALA A 121 3.87 -3.87 -1.12
CA ALA A 121 2.79 -4.50 -0.39
C ALA A 121 2.89 -4.18 1.11
N GLU A 122 4.09 -4.33 1.70
CA GLU A 122 4.36 -3.99 3.10
C GLU A 122 4.08 -2.53 3.41
N LEU A 123 4.55 -1.60 2.57
CA LEU A 123 4.29 -0.17 2.76
C LEU A 123 2.79 0.14 2.74
N SER A 124 2.05 -0.45 1.80
CA SER A 124 0.59 -0.25 1.71
C SER A 124 -0.14 -0.80 2.95
N LEU A 125 0.31 -1.95 3.46
CA LEU A 125 -0.24 -2.59 4.63
C LEU A 125 0.02 -1.75 5.88
N LEU A 126 1.27 -1.31 6.07
CA LEU A 126 1.67 -0.47 7.19
C LEU A 126 0.92 0.87 7.20
N LEU A 127 0.78 1.53 6.06
CA LEU A 127 -0.03 2.74 5.93
C LEU A 127 -1.48 2.48 6.35
N ARG A 128 -2.06 1.38 5.87
CA ARG A 128 -3.44 1.03 6.16
C ARG A 128 -3.66 0.72 7.64
N GLU A 129 -2.79 -0.07 8.27
CA GLU A 129 -2.85 -0.42 9.68
C GLU A 129 -2.70 0.81 10.58
N MET A 130 -1.73 1.68 10.27
CA MET A 130 -1.47 2.86 11.07
C MET A 130 -2.63 3.85 11.04
N ILE A 131 -3.23 4.10 9.86
CA ILE A 131 -4.36 5.01 9.78
C ILE A 131 -5.63 4.43 10.41
N LEU A 132 -5.80 3.11 10.38
CA LEU A 132 -6.87 2.43 11.10
C LEU A 132 -6.71 2.52 12.60
N LYS A 133 -5.48 2.34 13.10
CA LYS A 133 -5.17 2.51 14.52
C LYS A 133 -5.47 3.93 14.97
N LEU A 134 -4.95 4.92 14.25
CA LEU A 134 -5.24 6.33 14.49
C LEU A 134 -6.74 6.62 14.48
N PHE A 135 -7.48 6.08 13.51
CA PHE A 135 -8.93 6.25 13.42
C PHE A 135 -9.65 5.63 14.63
N SER A 136 -9.23 4.43 15.04
CA SER A 136 -9.82 3.72 16.19
C SER A 136 -9.54 4.44 17.51
N ASP A 137 -8.33 4.96 17.70
CA ASP A 137 -7.93 5.66 18.93
C ASP A 137 -8.69 6.99 19.13
N HIS A 138 -9.25 7.54 18.05
CA HIS A 138 -9.99 8.81 18.06
C HIS A 138 -11.48 8.63 17.72
N LEU A 139 -11.97 7.40 17.67
CA LEU A 139 -13.38 7.11 17.48
C LEU A 139 -14.14 7.34 18.80
N SER A 140 -15.29 8.00 18.73
CA SER A 140 -16.16 8.21 19.89
C SER A 140 -16.61 6.88 20.49
N ALA A 141 -16.95 6.88 21.79
CA ALA A 141 -17.39 5.69 22.50
C ALA A 141 -18.66 5.05 21.90
N ASP A 142 -19.49 5.83 21.19
CA ASP A 142 -20.68 5.34 20.48
C ASP A 142 -20.40 4.89 19.04
N GLY A 143 -19.14 5.02 18.57
CA GLY A 143 -18.70 4.63 17.24
C GLY A 143 -19.20 5.52 16.10
N LYS A 144 -19.81 6.67 16.40
CA LYS A 144 -20.51 7.50 15.41
C LYS A 144 -19.72 8.68 14.90
N SER A 145 -18.77 9.21 15.68
CA SER A 145 -17.97 10.37 15.31
C SER A 145 -16.48 10.12 15.56
N VAL A 146 -15.63 10.80 14.81
CA VAL A 146 -14.16 10.66 14.91
C VAL A 146 -13.59 12.04 15.19
N ASP A 147 -12.74 12.14 16.20
CA ASP A 147 -12.00 13.36 16.50
C ASP A 147 -10.84 13.54 15.51
N TYR A 148 -11.16 14.00 14.31
CA TYR A 148 -10.17 14.29 13.26
C TYR A 148 -9.17 15.37 13.69
N LYS A 149 -9.54 16.29 14.58
CA LYS A 149 -8.63 17.32 15.09
C LYS A 149 -7.58 16.69 15.99
N GLY A 150 -8.00 15.88 16.96
CA GLY A 150 -7.09 15.11 17.81
C GLY A 150 -6.17 14.19 17.01
N MET A 151 -6.75 13.48 16.02
CA MET A 151 -5.99 12.58 15.15
C MET A 151 -4.90 13.32 14.35
N SER A 152 -5.20 14.53 13.86
CA SER A 152 -4.23 15.34 13.11
C SER A 152 -3.08 15.89 13.94
N ALA A 153 -3.27 16.04 15.26
CA ALA A 153 -2.25 16.50 16.20
C ALA A 153 -1.42 15.35 16.81
N ASN A 154 -1.79 14.10 16.52
CA ASN A 154 -1.10 12.93 17.04
C ASN A 154 0.24 12.71 16.32
N PRO A 155 1.38 12.53 17.02
CA PRO A 155 2.68 12.27 16.38
C PRO A 155 2.69 11.04 15.46
N ALA A 156 1.83 10.05 15.69
CA ALA A 156 1.71 8.90 14.80
C ALA A 156 1.14 9.28 13.42
N PHE A 157 0.41 10.39 13.30
CA PHE A 157 -0.06 10.90 12.02
C PHE A 157 1.07 11.56 11.20
N GLU A 158 2.06 12.18 11.84
CA GLU A 158 3.27 12.64 11.15
C GLU A 158 4.04 11.45 10.55
N ARG A 159 4.21 10.37 11.32
CA ARG A 159 4.80 9.12 10.82
C ARG A 159 4.03 8.52 9.65
N TYR A 160 2.69 8.58 9.68
CA TYR A 160 1.87 8.18 8.55
C TYR A 160 2.16 9.01 7.30
N CYS A 161 2.30 10.33 7.44
CA CYS A 161 2.64 11.23 6.34
C CYS A 161 4.04 10.90 5.78
N ASP A 162 5.02 10.63 6.62
CA ASP A 162 6.38 10.25 6.20
C ASP A 162 6.39 8.94 5.40
N LEU A 163 5.61 7.94 5.83
CA LEU A 163 5.45 6.69 5.09
C LEU A 163 4.70 6.92 3.78
N ALA A 164 3.70 7.81 3.74
CA ALA A 164 2.98 8.13 2.51
C ALA A 164 3.90 8.81 1.47
N ILE A 165 4.94 9.55 1.91
CA ILE A 165 5.96 10.10 1.00
C ILE A 165 6.76 8.99 0.31
N GLN A 166 6.98 7.84 0.97
CA GLN A 166 7.73 6.73 0.37
C GLN A 166 7.02 6.10 -0.84
N LEU A 167 5.69 6.28 -0.96
CA LEU A 167 4.92 5.82 -2.13
C LEU A 167 5.49 6.35 -3.45
N GLN A 168 6.13 7.51 -3.44
CA GLN A 168 6.73 8.14 -4.61
C GLN A 168 7.83 7.27 -5.25
N ARG A 169 8.42 6.34 -4.49
CA ARG A 169 9.55 5.48 -4.92
C ARG A 169 9.14 4.05 -5.24
N VAL A 170 7.87 3.71 -5.06
CA VAL A 170 7.36 2.35 -5.29
C VAL A 170 7.44 2.01 -6.78
N GLU A 171 8.01 0.84 -7.10
CA GLU A 171 7.93 0.28 -8.45
C GLU A 171 6.59 -0.42 -8.64
N LEU A 172 5.80 0.01 -9.64
CA LEU A 172 4.43 -0.49 -9.87
C LEU A 172 4.33 -1.48 -11.03
N LEU A 173 5.27 -1.43 -11.97
CA LEU A 173 5.18 -2.19 -13.22
C LEU A 173 5.55 -3.67 -13.04
N SER A 174 6.45 -3.96 -12.10
CA SER A 174 6.89 -5.31 -11.74
C SER A 174 5.86 -6.09 -10.91
N LEU A 175 4.89 -5.40 -10.30
CA LEU A 175 3.89 -6.02 -9.43
C LEU A 175 2.97 -6.98 -10.20
N SER A 176 2.73 -8.15 -9.60
CA SER A 176 1.69 -9.11 -10.00
C SER A 176 0.27 -8.52 -9.85
N ARG A 177 -0.74 -9.25 -10.35
CA ARG A 177 -2.16 -8.85 -10.18
C ARG A 177 -2.50 -8.76 -8.70
N GLU A 178 -2.09 -9.74 -7.92
CA GLU A 178 -2.41 -9.90 -6.50
C GLU A 178 -1.76 -8.78 -5.68
N GLU A 179 -0.50 -8.47 -5.95
CA GLU A 179 0.22 -7.36 -5.33
C GLU A 179 -0.40 -6.01 -5.69
N LYS A 180 -0.76 -5.78 -6.96
CA LYS A 180 -1.46 -4.55 -7.39
C LYS A 180 -2.80 -4.39 -6.68
N LEU A 181 -3.61 -5.44 -6.62
CA LEU A 181 -4.89 -5.41 -5.94
C LEU A 181 -4.73 -5.05 -4.46
N ALA A 182 -3.91 -5.80 -3.72
CA ALA A 182 -3.67 -5.56 -2.30
C ALA A 182 -3.13 -4.14 -2.06
N PHE A 183 -2.12 -3.73 -2.83
CA PHE A 183 -1.51 -2.41 -2.75
C PHE A 183 -2.55 -1.30 -2.95
N PHE A 184 -3.22 -1.28 -4.11
CA PHE A 184 -4.10 -0.17 -4.46
C PHE A 184 -5.38 -0.13 -3.62
N ILE A 185 -5.92 -1.28 -3.17
CA ILE A 185 -7.06 -1.31 -2.25
C ILE A 185 -6.66 -0.71 -0.89
N ASN A 186 -5.51 -1.10 -0.33
CA ASN A 186 -5.01 -0.56 0.92
C ASN A 186 -4.75 0.95 0.82
N ILE A 187 -4.07 1.38 -0.25
CA ILE A 187 -3.77 2.80 -0.49
C ILE A 187 -5.03 3.61 -0.70
N TYR A 188 -6.00 3.13 -1.50
CA TYR A 188 -7.27 3.81 -1.68
C TYR A 188 -7.99 4.00 -0.33
N ASN A 189 -8.13 2.91 0.44
CA ASN A 189 -8.83 2.94 1.72
C ASN A 189 -8.13 3.85 2.75
N ALA A 190 -6.79 3.89 2.74
CA ALA A 190 -6.02 4.80 3.57
C ALA A 190 -6.17 6.26 3.12
N LEU A 191 -6.11 6.51 1.80
CA LEU A 191 -6.25 7.85 1.21
C LEU A 191 -7.62 8.47 1.46
N VAL A 192 -8.70 7.67 1.48
CA VAL A 192 -10.04 8.17 1.88
C VAL A 192 -10.01 8.75 3.30
N ILE A 193 -9.45 8.01 4.26
CA ILE A 193 -9.38 8.46 5.65
C ILE A 193 -8.45 9.67 5.79
N HIS A 194 -7.29 9.64 5.13
CA HIS A 194 -6.37 10.78 5.15
C HIS A 194 -7.02 12.04 4.55
N GLY A 195 -7.76 11.89 3.45
CA GLY A 195 -8.54 12.96 2.85
C GLY A 195 -9.59 13.52 3.80
N TYR A 196 -10.33 12.67 4.52
CA TYR A 196 -11.31 13.11 5.51
C TYR A 196 -10.66 13.87 6.66
N LEU A 197 -9.50 13.41 7.13
CA LEU A 197 -8.77 14.10 8.19
C LEU A 197 -8.30 15.49 7.76
N ARG A 198 -7.78 15.63 6.54
CA ARG A 198 -7.22 16.91 6.04
C ARG A 198 -8.26 17.88 5.51
N LEU A 199 -9.32 17.38 4.86
CA LEU A 199 -10.27 18.19 4.10
C LEU A 199 -11.70 18.15 4.67
N GLY A 200 -11.97 17.27 5.63
CA GLY A 200 -13.32 16.95 6.09
C GLY A 200 -14.05 15.97 5.17
N ALA A 201 -15.08 15.31 5.71
CA ALA A 201 -15.95 14.45 4.93
C ALA A 201 -16.82 15.28 3.96
N PRO A 202 -17.04 14.82 2.71
CA PRO A 202 -17.86 15.54 1.74
C PRO A 202 -19.32 15.54 2.18
N THR A 203 -19.91 16.74 2.33
CA THR A 203 -21.28 16.93 2.83
C THR A 203 -22.35 16.92 1.75
N ASN A 204 -21.97 16.97 0.47
CA ASN A 204 -22.90 16.98 -0.66
C ASN A 204 -22.27 16.35 -1.91
N TRP A 205 -23.10 16.15 -2.94
CA TRP A 205 -22.69 15.51 -4.19
C TRP A 205 -21.51 16.20 -4.89
N TRP A 206 -21.50 17.53 -4.96
CA TRP A 206 -20.41 18.28 -5.60
C TRP A 206 -19.10 18.18 -4.81
N HIS A 207 -19.17 18.27 -3.49
CA HIS A 207 -18.03 18.04 -2.61
C HIS A 207 -17.49 16.62 -2.76
N ARG A 208 -18.38 15.63 -2.87
CA ARG A 208 -18.02 14.24 -3.12
C ARG A 208 -17.32 14.09 -4.46
N TYR A 209 -17.89 14.62 -5.54
CA TYR A 209 -17.27 14.63 -6.85
C TYR A 209 -15.85 15.24 -6.80
N ARG A 210 -15.70 16.42 -6.21
CA ARG A 210 -14.38 17.05 -6.05
C ARG A 210 -13.43 16.22 -5.18
N PHE A 211 -13.91 15.64 -4.09
CA PHE A 211 -13.09 14.80 -3.22
C PHE A 211 -12.44 13.64 -3.99
N PHE A 212 -13.25 12.84 -4.69
CA PHE A 212 -12.74 11.66 -5.40
C PHE A 212 -11.89 11.99 -6.64
N ASN A 213 -12.04 13.18 -7.24
CA ASN A 213 -11.27 13.60 -8.42
C ASN A 213 -10.02 14.43 -8.09
N TYR A 214 -9.80 14.86 -6.84
CA TYR A 214 -8.65 15.71 -6.47
C TYR A 214 -7.83 15.18 -5.30
N VAL A 215 -8.40 14.36 -4.41
CA VAL A 215 -7.63 13.72 -3.33
C VAL A 215 -6.75 12.63 -3.95
N SER A 216 -5.44 12.77 -3.77
CA SER A 216 -4.44 11.99 -4.49
C SER A 216 -3.18 11.73 -3.68
N TYR A 217 -2.43 10.70 -4.09
CA TYR A 217 -1.03 10.51 -3.74
C TYR A 217 -0.13 10.55 -4.97
N LEU A 218 1.15 10.88 -4.75
CA LEU A 218 2.21 10.66 -5.73
C LEU A 218 2.79 9.26 -5.49
N ILE A 219 2.58 8.34 -6.43
CA ILE A 219 2.94 6.93 -6.33
C ILE A 219 3.79 6.55 -7.54
N GLY A 220 5.01 6.04 -7.31
CA GLY A 220 5.94 5.67 -8.38
C GLY A 220 6.22 6.80 -9.37
N GLY A 221 6.28 8.04 -8.88
CA GLY A 221 6.49 9.25 -9.70
C GLY A 221 5.25 9.83 -10.39
N GLU A 222 4.08 9.19 -10.28
CA GLU A 222 2.85 9.63 -10.94
C GLU A 222 1.74 9.97 -9.94
N VAL A 223 0.88 10.94 -10.27
CA VAL A 223 -0.23 11.33 -9.39
C VAL A 223 -1.41 10.41 -9.61
N PHE A 224 -1.91 9.79 -8.54
CA PHE A 224 -3.10 8.94 -8.55
C PHE A 224 -4.15 9.51 -7.60
N THR A 225 -5.28 9.96 -8.17
CA THR A 225 -6.48 10.31 -7.41
C THR A 225 -7.23 9.05 -6.96
N LEU A 226 -8.16 9.19 -6.01
CA LEU A 226 -9.06 8.08 -5.66
C LEU A 226 -9.79 7.53 -6.91
N GLN A 227 -10.25 8.42 -7.79
CA GLN A 227 -10.89 8.03 -9.04
C GLN A 227 -9.93 7.25 -9.95
N ASP A 228 -8.68 7.69 -10.08
CA ASP A 228 -7.65 7.04 -10.89
C ASP A 228 -7.35 5.64 -10.37
N ILE A 229 -7.27 5.47 -9.04
CA ILE A 229 -7.01 4.17 -8.42
C ILE A 229 -8.17 3.21 -8.67
N GLU A 230 -9.41 3.62 -8.34
CA GLU A 230 -10.59 2.77 -8.51
C GLU A 230 -10.85 2.46 -9.98
N ASN A 231 -10.99 3.48 -10.81
CA ASN A 231 -11.51 3.31 -12.17
C ASN A 231 -10.39 3.10 -13.19
N GLY A 232 -9.24 3.71 -12.95
CA GLY A 232 -8.07 3.68 -13.83
C GLY A 232 -7.30 2.38 -13.63
N VAL A 233 -6.94 2.07 -12.39
CA VAL A 233 -6.12 0.91 -12.05
C VAL A 233 -6.96 -0.34 -11.82
N LEU A 234 -7.79 -0.35 -10.77
CA LEU A 234 -8.49 -1.54 -10.29
C LEU A 234 -9.61 -2.02 -11.21
N ARG A 235 -10.25 -1.11 -11.94
CA ARG A 235 -11.29 -1.45 -12.93
C ARG A 235 -10.78 -1.56 -14.37
N GLY A 236 -9.47 -1.61 -14.59
CA GLY A 236 -8.88 -1.76 -15.92
C GLY A 236 -9.21 -0.58 -16.86
N ASN A 237 -9.01 0.65 -16.38
CA ASN A 237 -9.27 1.90 -17.09
C ASN A 237 -10.70 2.04 -17.62
N ARG A 238 -11.69 1.58 -16.84
CA ARG A 238 -13.11 1.74 -17.15
C ARG A 238 -13.60 3.15 -16.80
N LYS A 239 -14.68 3.56 -17.45
CA LYS A 239 -15.35 4.82 -17.18
C LYS A 239 -15.99 4.77 -15.77
N GLY A 240 -15.70 5.77 -14.95
CA GLY A 240 -16.29 5.93 -13.62
C GLY A 240 -17.73 6.45 -13.67
N VAL A 241 -18.44 6.33 -12.54
CA VAL A 241 -19.79 6.87 -12.37
C VAL A 241 -19.76 8.39 -12.50
N ALA A 242 -20.71 8.96 -13.24
CA ALA A 242 -20.79 10.40 -13.54
C ALA A 242 -19.56 11.00 -14.26
N GLN A 243 -18.65 10.17 -14.76
CA GLN A 243 -17.52 10.62 -15.59
C GLN A 243 -17.92 10.68 -17.05
N LEU A 244 -17.21 11.45 -17.87
CA LEU A 244 -17.43 11.49 -19.32
C LEU A 244 -16.43 10.63 -20.10
N ARG A 245 -15.22 10.48 -19.58
CA ARG A 245 -14.09 9.81 -20.23
C ARG A 245 -13.48 8.74 -19.31
N ARG A 246 -12.63 7.89 -19.89
CA ARG A 246 -11.77 6.98 -19.12
C ARG A 246 -10.73 7.80 -18.34
N PRO A 247 -10.29 7.34 -17.17
CA PRO A 247 -9.25 8.00 -16.37
C PRO A 247 -7.97 8.24 -17.16
N PHE A 248 -7.47 7.21 -17.84
CA PHE A 248 -6.17 7.25 -18.53
C PHE A 248 -6.34 7.24 -20.05
N SER A 249 -5.62 8.14 -20.72
CA SER A 249 -5.51 8.15 -22.18
C SER A 249 -4.52 7.06 -22.67
N LYS A 250 -4.46 6.82 -23.98
CA LYS A 250 -3.52 5.83 -24.56
C LYS A 250 -2.05 6.19 -24.37
N THR A 251 -1.75 7.47 -24.15
CA THR A 251 -0.38 7.99 -23.95
C THR A 251 -0.09 8.29 -22.48
N ASP A 252 -1.05 8.02 -21.59
CA ASP A 252 -0.87 8.24 -20.15
C ASP A 252 -0.01 7.08 -19.60
N PRO A 253 1.15 7.38 -18.97
CA PRO A 253 2.05 6.33 -18.46
C PRO A 253 1.38 5.45 -17.40
N ARG A 254 0.41 6.00 -16.64
CA ARG A 254 -0.34 5.28 -15.60
C ARG A 254 -1.21 4.16 -16.16
N LEU A 255 -1.52 4.19 -17.47
CA LEU A 255 -2.27 3.11 -18.13
C LEU A 255 -1.55 1.76 -18.03
N GLN A 256 -0.21 1.75 -17.98
CA GLN A 256 0.58 0.51 -17.88
C GLN A 256 0.42 -0.18 -16.52
N VAL A 257 -0.05 0.54 -15.50
CA VAL A 257 -0.30 0.03 -14.15
C VAL A 257 -1.68 -0.63 -14.05
N ALA A 258 -2.60 -0.30 -14.97
CA ALA A 258 -3.97 -0.79 -14.92
C ALA A 258 -4.05 -2.31 -15.00
N LEU A 259 -5.00 -2.88 -14.27
CA LEU A 259 -5.28 -4.31 -14.38
C LEU A 259 -5.73 -4.66 -15.80
N PRO A 260 -5.32 -5.82 -16.34
CA PRO A 260 -5.70 -6.24 -17.68
C PRO A 260 -7.21 -6.45 -17.81
N ASP A 261 -7.83 -6.97 -16.74
CA ASP A 261 -9.25 -7.24 -16.63
C ASP A 261 -9.85 -6.51 -15.43
N VAL A 262 -11.16 -6.25 -15.49
CA VAL A 262 -11.90 -5.71 -14.35
C VAL A 262 -11.96 -6.76 -13.24
N GLU A 263 -11.73 -6.34 -12.01
CA GLU A 263 -11.98 -7.15 -10.81
C GLU A 263 -13.27 -6.65 -10.13
N PRO A 264 -14.44 -7.27 -10.34
CA PRO A 264 -15.70 -6.77 -9.77
C PRO A 264 -15.75 -6.80 -8.25
N LEU A 265 -14.96 -7.65 -7.59
CA LEU A 265 -15.00 -7.78 -6.13
C LEU A 265 -14.42 -6.57 -5.40
N ILE A 266 -13.63 -5.73 -6.08
CA ILE A 266 -13.10 -4.49 -5.49
C ILE A 266 -14.20 -3.56 -4.97
N HIS A 267 -15.40 -3.62 -5.55
CA HIS A 267 -16.57 -2.84 -5.13
C HIS A 267 -17.02 -3.09 -3.67
N PHE A 268 -16.66 -4.25 -3.11
CA PHE A 268 -16.97 -4.61 -1.72
C PHE A 268 -15.78 -4.39 -0.77
N ALA A 269 -14.61 -4.09 -1.31
CA ALA A 269 -13.37 -3.87 -0.58
C ALA A 269 -12.98 -2.40 -0.45
N LEU A 270 -13.42 -1.57 -1.39
CA LEU A 270 -13.17 -0.14 -1.37
C LEU A 270 -14.18 0.58 -0.49
N ASN A 271 -13.68 1.39 0.44
CA ASN A 271 -14.49 2.22 1.28
C ASN A 271 -15.08 3.37 0.46
N CYS A 272 -16.40 3.39 0.28
CA CYS A 272 -17.10 4.49 -0.35
C CYS A 272 -17.29 5.70 0.60
N GLY A 273 -16.88 5.59 1.86
CA GLY A 273 -17.02 6.64 2.86
C GLY A 273 -18.45 6.82 3.36
N ALA A 274 -19.31 5.83 3.14
CA ALA A 274 -20.70 5.74 3.59
C ALA A 274 -20.89 4.61 4.62
N LYS A 275 -22.08 4.51 5.21
CA LYS A 275 -22.41 3.55 6.27
C LYS A 275 -22.29 2.10 5.77
N GLY A 276 -21.25 1.41 6.23
CA GLY A 276 -20.89 0.05 5.80
C GLY A 276 -19.40 -0.04 5.52
N CYS A 277 -18.58 -0.13 6.57
CA CYS A 277 -17.16 -0.44 6.38
C CYS A 277 -17.02 -1.87 5.84
N PRO A 278 -16.12 -2.12 4.89
CA PRO A 278 -15.77 -3.49 4.51
C PRO A 278 -15.42 -4.29 5.77
N PRO A 279 -15.87 -5.56 5.88
CA PRO A 279 -15.57 -6.40 7.04
C PRO A 279 -14.07 -6.64 7.17
N ILE A 280 -13.37 -6.66 6.04
CA ILE A 280 -11.92 -6.81 5.96
C ILE A 280 -11.26 -5.44 5.89
N LYS A 281 -10.35 -5.20 6.83
CA LYS A 281 -9.75 -3.90 7.05
C LYS A 281 -8.45 -3.71 6.26
N THR A 282 -7.70 -4.78 6.05
CA THR A 282 -6.39 -4.80 5.38
C THR A 282 -6.34 -5.97 4.40
N TYR A 283 -5.63 -5.79 3.30
CA TYR A 283 -5.52 -6.79 2.26
C TYR A 283 -4.05 -7.17 2.01
N THR A 284 -3.78 -8.45 1.76
CA THR A 284 -2.43 -8.98 1.52
C THR A 284 -2.38 -9.67 0.16
N PRO A 285 -1.25 -9.65 -0.56
CA PRO A 285 -1.14 -10.34 -1.85
C PRO A 285 -1.48 -11.83 -1.77
N GLN A 286 -1.11 -12.49 -0.66
CA GLN A 286 -1.29 -13.93 -0.46
C GLN A 286 -2.77 -14.33 -0.33
N ASP A 287 -3.59 -13.48 0.29
CA ASP A 287 -4.99 -13.77 0.61
C ASP A 287 -5.98 -12.91 -0.16
N ILE A 288 -5.53 -12.06 -1.09
CA ILE A 288 -6.37 -11.02 -1.70
C ILE A 288 -7.66 -11.57 -2.30
N ASP A 289 -7.59 -12.67 -3.05
CA ASP A 289 -8.77 -13.23 -3.70
C ASP A 289 -9.76 -13.85 -2.70
N SER A 290 -9.26 -14.48 -1.63
CA SER A 290 -10.13 -15.03 -0.57
C SER A 290 -10.76 -13.89 0.25
N GLN A 291 -9.98 -12.86 0.58
CA GLN A 291 -10.44 -11.66 1.27
C GLN A 291 -11.53 -10.92 0.46
N LEU A 292 -11.30 -10.71 -0.84
CA LEU A 292 -12.28 -10.09 -1.73
C LEU A 292 -13.59 -10.90 -1.81
N ARG A 293 -13.50 -12.24 -1.88
CA ARG A 293 -14.68 -13.11 -1.85
C ARG A 293 -15.43 -13.01 -0.53
N THR A 294 -14.74 -13.09 0.61
CA THR A 294 -15.34 -12.95 1.94
C THR A 294 -16.02 -11.59 2.13
N ALA A 295 -15.42 -10.51 1.61
CA ALA A 295 -16.04 -9.19 1.65
C ALA A 295 -17.34 -9.13 0.83
N ALA A 296 -17.36 -9.75 -0.36
CA ALA A 296 -18.55 -9.83 -1.20
C ALA A 296 -19.66 -10.70 -0.58
N GLU A 297 -19.30 -11.87 -0.03
CA GLU A 297 -20.23 -12.76 0.67
C GLU A 297 -20.90 -12.05 1.85
N ALA A 298 -20.10 -11.43 2.72
CA ALA A 298 -20.62 -10.67 3.86
C ALA A 298 -21.51 -9.50 3.45
N PHE A 299 -21.18 -8.83 2.34
CA PHE A 299 -22.03 -7.77 1.78
C PHE A 299 -23.36 -8.33 1.29
N LEU A 300 -23.36 -9.43 0.52
CA LEU A 300 -24.58 -10.04 -0.03
C LEU A 300 -25.48 -10.68 1.02
N GLU A 301 -24.92 -11.11 2.16
CA GLU A 301 -25.74 -11.59 3.28
C GLU A 301 -26.46 -10.47 4.04
N ASN A 302 -26.03 -9.22 3.89
CA ASN A 302 -26.70 -8.08 4.51
C ASN A 302 -27.99 -7.70 3.76
N ASP A 303 -29.11 -7.54 4.48
CA ASP A 303 -30.40 -7.11 3.92
C ASP A 303 -30.39 -5.66 3.41
N ASP A 304 -29.45 -4.82 3.88
CA ASP A 304 -29.22 -3.47 3.31
C ASP A 304 -28.62 -3.53 1.89
N ALA A 305 -28.15 -4.70 1.45
CA ALA A 305 -27.44 -4.89 0.20
C ALA A 305 -28.12 -5.88 -0.76
N CYS A 306 -28.72 -6.94 -0.25
CA CYS A 306 -29.41 -7.94 -1.07
C CYS A 306 -30.60 -8.55 -0.31
N VAL A 307 -31.81 -8.31 -0.84
CA VAL A 307 -33.06 -8.90 -0.34
C VAL A 307 -33.65 -9.80 -1.42
N VAL A 308 -33.98 -11.03 -1.05
CA VAL A 308 -34.56 -12.04 -1.95
C VAL A 308 -35.99 -12.33 -1.49
N ASP A 309 -36.98 -11.87 -2.27
CA ASP A 309 -38.40 -12.09 -2.01
C ASP A 309 -38.92 -13.19 -2.94
N SER A 310 -38.89 -14.43 -2.44
CA SER A 310 -39.40 -15.61 -3.15
C SER A 310 -40.91 -15.55 -3.42
N GLY A 311 -41.68 -14.85 -2.58
CA GLY A 311 -43.13 -14.72 -2.75
C GLY A 311 -43.50 -13.83 -3.93
N LYS A 312 -42.69 -12.80 -4.21
CA LYS A 312 -42.88 -11.90 -5.34
C LYS A 312 -42.02 -12.24 -6.57
N GLY A 313 -41.05 -13.15 -6.44
CA GLY A 313 -40.04 -13.39 -7.46
C GLY A 313 -39.19 -12.15 -7.72
N GLU A 314 -38.89 -11.38 -6.67
CA GLU A 314 -38.16 -10.12 -6.75
C GLU A 314 -36.84 -10.19 -5.97
N VAL A 315 -35.77 -9.67 -6.57
CA VAL A 315 -34.46 -9.52 -5.94
C VAL A 315 -34.11 -8.03 -5.91
N GLN A 316 -33.97 -7.49 -4.70
CA GLN A 316 -33.61 -6.10 -4.47
C GLN A 316 -32.12 -6.02 -4.15
N LEU A 317 -31.37 -5.24 -4.92
CA LEU A 317 -29.91 -5.15 -4.82
C LEU A 317 -29.45 -3.73 -4.47
N SER A 318 -28.28 -3.59 -3.85
CA SER A 318 -27.65 -2.30 -3.64
C SER A 318 -27.44 -1.53 -4.95
N GLN A 319 -27.49 -0.19 -4.90
CA GLN A 319 -27.25 0.67 -6.06
C GLN A 319 -25.87 0.46 -6.70
N ILE A 320 -24.90 -0.13 -5.99
CA ILE A 320 -23.58 -0.45 -6.55
C ILE A 320 -23.71 -1.32 -7.81
N PHE A 321 -24.65 -2.28 -7.81
CA PHE A 321 -24.95 -3.14 -8.95
C PHE A 321 -25.60 -2.39 -10.11
N LYS A 322 -26.29 -1.28 -9.84
CA LYS A 322 -26.87 -0.40 -10.85
C LYS A 322 -25.80 0.48 -11.49
N TRP A 323 -24.97 1.13 -10.67
CA TRP A 323 -23.96 2.07 -11.15
C TRP A 323 -22.83 1.39 -11.91
N TYR A 324 -22.42 0.21 -11.44
CA TYR A 324 -21.34 -0.59 -12.02
C TYR A 324 -21.87 -1.82 -12.76
N ARG A 325 -23.09 -1.75 -13.31
CA ARG A 325 -23.76 -2.88 -13.97
C ARG A 325 -22.90 -3.59 -15.02
N ALA A 326 -22.06 -2.86 -15.73
CA ALA A 326 -21.15 -3.41 -16.74
C ALA A 326 -20.02 -4.29 -16.15
N ASP A 327 -19.70 -4.13 -14.87
CA ASP A 327 -18.70 -4.95 -14.16
C ASP A 327 -19.31 -6.29 -13.74
N PHE A 328 -20.64 -6.33 -13.53
CA PHE A 328 -21.41 -7.52 -13.15
C PHE A 328 -22.12 -8.20 -14.35
N GLY A 329 -21.56 -8.05 -15.55
CA GLY A 329 -22.06 -8.72 -16.76
C GLY A 329 -23.09 -7.96 -17.60
N GLY A 330 -23.60 -6.80 -17.13
CA GLY A 330 -24.36 -5.85 -17.94
C GLY A 330 -25.86 -6.14 -18.12
N THR A 331 -26.32 -7.37 -17.88
CA THR A 331 -27.74 -7.77 -17.94
C THR A 331 -28.21 -8.28 -16.58
N ASP A 332 -29.51 -8.25 -16.34
CA ASP A 332 -30.07 -8.75 -15.06
C ASP A 332 -29.80 -10.24 -14.86
N GLU A 333 -29.86 -11.04 -15.92
CA GLU A 333 -29.54 -12.46 -15.89
C GLU A 333 -28.10 -12.72 -15.44
N LYS A 334 -27.13 -12.01 -16.04
CA LYS A 334 -25.71 -12.15 -15.70
C LYS A 334 -25.40 -11.60 -14.31
N LEU A 335 -26.06 -10.51 -13.93
CA LEU A 335 -25.95 -9.92 -12.59
C LEU A 335 -26.44 -10.90 -11.53
N LEU A 336 -27.64 -11.46 -11.69
CA LEU A 336 -28.19 -12.40 -10.72
C LEU A 336 -27.39 -13.70 -10.65
N LYS A 337 -26.87 -14.18 -11.79
CA LYS A 337 -25.91 -15.28 -11.81
C LYS A 337 -24.65 -14.93 -11.03
N TRP A 338 -24.08 -13.74 -11.26
CA TRP A 338 -22.89 -13.28 -10.55
C TRP A 338 -23.16 -13.20 -9.04
N VAL A 339 -24.29 -12.62 -8.62
CA VAL A 339 -24.70 -12.55 -7.22
C VAL A 339 -24.77 -13.96 -6.63
N LEU A 340 -25.48 -14.88 -7.29
CA LEU A 340 -25.62 -16.25 -6.83
C LEU A 340 -24.27 -16.96 -6.65
N ASP A 341 -23.35 -16.77 -7.60
CA ASP A 341 -22.03 -17.40 -7.61
C ASP A 341 -21.11 -16.85 -6.48
N HIS A 342 -21.44 -15.69 -5.88
CA HIS A 342 -20.67 -15.02 -4.81
C HIS A 342 -21.40 -14.92 -3.48
N MET A 343 -22.56 -15.57 -3.34
CA MET A 343 -23.26 -15.70 -2.05
C MET A 343 -22.66 -16.86 -1.24
N SER A 344 -22.61 -16.66 0.08
CA SER A 344 -22.33 -17.74 1.02
C SER A 344 -23.42 -18.81 0.97
N ASP A 345 -23.12 -20.03 1.44
CA ASP A 345 -24.12 -21.10 1.50
C ASP A 345 -25.18 -20.81 2.58
N SER A 346 -26.19 -20.03 2.18
CA SER A 346 -27.23 -19.50 3.05
C SER A 346 -28.65 -19.83 2.54
N PRO A 347 -29.69 -19.74 3.40
CA PRO A 347 -31.08 -19.84 2.95
C PRO A 347 -31.43 -18.80 1.88
N LYS A 348 -30.75 -17.64 1.89
CA LYS A 348 -30.91 -16.57 0.90
C LYS A 348 -30.42 -17.03 -0.48
N LYS A 349 -29.29 -17.73 -0.55
CA LYS A 349 -28.76 -18.34 -1.78
C LYS A 349 -29.72 -19.38 -2.35
N THR A 350 -30.21 -20.29 -1.51
CA THR A 350 -31.21 -21.30 -1.91
C THR A 350 -32.49 -20.66 -2.45
N SER A 351 -32.96 -19.58 -1.80
CA SER A 351 -34.12 -18.82 -2.25
C SER A 351 -33.90 -18.20 -3.64
N LEU A 352 -32.72 -17.60 -3.86
CA LEU A 352 -32.35 -17.03 -5.16
C LEU A 352 -32.28 -18.11 -6.25
N GLN A 353 -31.70 -19.28 -5.95
CA GLN A 353 -31.67 -20.44 -6.88
C GLN A 353 -33.09 -20.87 -7.28
N GLY A 354 -34.01 -20.90 -6.32
CA GLY A 354 -35.42 -21.22 -6.57
C GLY A 354 -36.09 -20.21 -7.50
N ILE A 355 -35.90 -18.91 -7.24
CA ILE A 355 -36.45 -17.84 -8.09
C ILE A 355 -35.90 -17.91 -9.52
N LEU A 356 -34.59 -18.11 -9.67
CA LEU A 356 -33.94 -18.20 -10.98
C LEU A 356 -34.42 -19.40 -11.80
N SER A 357 -34.70 -20.53 -11.13
CA SER A 357 -35.28 -21.72 -11.77
C SER A 357 -36.73 -21.53 -12.20
N GLY A 358 -37.46 -20.60 -11.56
CA GLY A 358 -38.86 -20.26 -11.85
C GLY A 358 -39.06 -19.31 -13.05
N GLY A 359 -37.99 -18.84 -13.68
CA GLY A 359 -37.99 -18.18 -15.00
C GLY A 359 -38.18 -16.65 -15.00
N LYS A 360 -39.19 -16.09 -14.32
CA LYS A 360 -39.37 -14.62 -14.27
C LYS A 360 -38.89 -14.04 -12.94
N THR A 361 -37.76 -13.34 -12.99
CA THR A 361 -37.21 -12.60 -11.85
C THR A 361 -37.28 -11.11 -12.10
N LYS A 362 -37.81 -10.35 -11.16
CA LYS A 362 -37.76 -8.89 -11.17
C LYS A 362 -36.52 -8.43 -10.41
N VAL A 363 -35.67 -7.63 -11.03
CA VAL A 363 -34.55 -6.95 -10.33
C VAL A 363 -34.96 -5.53 -10.00
N SER A 364 -34.83 -5.13 -8.75
CA SER A 364 -34.95 -3.75 -8.31
C SER A 364 -33.77 -3.34 -7.45
N PHE A 365 -33.65 -2.04 -7.17
CA PHE A 365 -32.51 -1.50 -6.42
C PHE A 365 -32.97 -0.79 -5.16
N LEU A 366 -32.31 -1.10 -4.05
CA LEU A 366 -32.57 -0.49 -2.75
C LEU A 366 -32.27 1.02 -2.79
N PRO A 367 -33.00 1.85 -2.03
CA PRO A 367 -32.67 3.25 -1.87
C PRO A 367 -31.28 3.38 -1.24
N TYR A 368 -30.47 4.30 -1.75
CA TYR A 368 -29.11 4.53 -1.25
C TYR A 368 -29.06 5.89 -0.56
N ASP A 369 -28.63 5.89 0.69
CA ASP A 369 -28.39 7.12 1.43
C ASP A 369 -27.00 7.67 1.11
N TRP A 370 -26.97 8.87 0.55
CA TRP A 370 -25.75 9.59 0.22
C TRP A 370 -25.15 10.35 1.42
N SER A 371 -25.80 10.30 2.59
CA SER A 371 -25.26 10.92 3.80
C SER A 371 -23.95 10.24 4.20
N SER A 372 -22.86 11.02 4.31
CA SER A 372 -21.62 10.56 4.92
C SER A 372 -21.81 10.37 6.43
N ASN A 373 -20.95 9.58 7.08
CA ASN A 373 -20.89 9.44 8.56
C ASN A 373 -20.54 10.76 9.31
N SER A 374 -20.86 11.93 8.75
CA SER A 374 -20.58 13.24 9.33
C SER A 374 -21.85 14.00 9.72
N SER A 375 -22.98 13.31 9.90
CA SER A 375 -24.22 13.89 10.40
C SER A 375 -24.42 13.58 11.89
N HIS A 376 -23.60 14.18 12.76
CA HIS A 376 -23.98 15.16 13.79
C HIS A 376 -22.80 15.51 14.69
#